data_AF-A0A963PUT2-F1
#
_entry.id   AF-A0A963PUT2-F1
#
_cell.length_a   1.000
_cell.length_b   1.000
_cell.length_c   1.000
_cell.angle_alpha   90.00
_cell.angle_beta   90.00
_cell.angle_gamma   90.00
#
_symmetry.space_group_name_H-M   'P 1'
#
loop_
_entity.id
_entity.type
_entity.pdbx_description
1 polymer ?
#
loop_
_entity_poly.entity_id
_entity_poly.type
_entity_poly.pdbx_seq_one_letter_code
_entity_poly.pdbx_strand_id
1 'polypeptide(L)'
;MNAPLHQEIPHSVLNDAQALEHASAQWDNDILARLQEYIRVPAKSPGFDAAWAEHGHIETVLRSAADWVQAQKVAGLRLEIVRIDGRTPVLFFELDATRPDSTQTVLMYGHLDKQPEFTGWRNDLGPWTPKYEDGKLYGRGGADDGYAVYASIAAVQALKAQGVPHPRIVGLIETCEESGSYDLLPYVDALRPRLGDVALVVCLDSGAGNYDQLWLTT
;
A
#
# COMPACT_ATOMS: atom_id res chain seq x y z
N MET A 1 7.82 3.28 28.94
CA MET A 1 7.84 4.73 28.66
C MET A 1 6.47 5.05 28.10
N ASN A 2 5.63 5.73 28.87
CA ASN A 2 4.25 5.99 28.45
C ASN A 2 4.31 6.99 27.30
N ALA A 3 3.85 6.58 26.11
CA ALA A 3 3.59 7.51 25.02
C ALA A 3 2.70 8.64 25.55
N PRO A 4 2.98 9.92 25.23
CA PRO A 4 2.10 10.99 25.61
C PRO A 4 0.69 10.68 25.08
N LEU A 5 -0.29 10.76 25.98
CA LEU A 5 -1.73 10.73 25.65
C LEU A 5 -1.93 11.53 24.36
N HIS A 6 -2.42 10.84 23.32
CA HIS A 6 -2.83 11.48 22.07
C HIS A 6 -3.63 12.75 22.44
N GLN A 7 -3.13 13.93 22.06
CA GLN A 7 -4.03 15.05 21.91
C GLN A 7 -5.05 14.58 20.87
N GLU A 8 -6.29 14.38 21.31
CA GLU A 8 -7.40 14.14 20.39
C GLU A 8 -7.32 15.24 19.33
N ILE A 9 -7.16 14.81 18.07
CA ILE A 9 -7.23 15.73 16.94
C ILE A 9 -8.57 16.45 17.11
N PRO A 10 -8.60 17.80 17.14
CA PRO A 10 -9.86 18.51 17.27
C PRO A 10 -10.84 17.94 16.23
N HIS A 11 -12.04 17.56 16.65
CA HIS A 11 -13.09 17.00 15.77
C HIS A 11 -13.37 17.86 14.52
N SER A 12 -12.87 19.10 14.50
CA SER A 12 -12.96 20.03 13.37
C SER A 12 -11.94 19.83 12.25
N VAL A 13 -10.91 18.98 12.39
CA VAL A 13 -9.84 18.87 11.37
C VAL A 13 -10.21 17.90 10.24
N LEU A 14 -10.87 16.78 10.58
CA LEU A 14 -11.31 15.76 9.63
C LEU A 14 -12.71 15.30 10.04
N ASN A 15 -13.66 15.27 9.10
CA ASN A 15 -14.93 14.59 9.30
C ASN A 15 -14.71 13.10 9.06
N ASP A 16 -14.63 12.34 10.15
CA ASP A 16 -14.38 10.90 10.17
C ASP A 16 -15.51 10.10 9.52
N ALA A 17 -16.77 10.46 9.77
CA ALA A 17 -17.93 9.84 9.14
C ALA A 17 -17.89 9.99 7.61
N GLN A 18 -17.58 11.19 7.11
CA GLN A 18 -17.44 11.44 5.67
C GLN A 18 -16.21 10.71 5.09
N ALA A 19 -15.10 10.64 5.84
CA ALA A 19 -13.92 9.89 5.40
C ALA A 19 -14.21 8.39 5.28
N LEU A 20 -14.94 7.83 6.25
CA LEU A 20 -15.37 6.43 6.24
C LEU A 20 -16.33 6.15 5.08
N GLU A 21 -17.32 7.01 4.85
CA GLU A 21 -18.24 6.88 3.70
C GLU A 21 -17.48 6.91 2.38
N HIS A 22 -16.56 7.87 2.21
CA HIS A 22 -15.73 7.99 1.01
C HIS A 22 -14.87 6.75 0.78
N ALA A 23 -14.16 6.30 1.82
CA ALA A 23 -13.31 5.11 1.74
C ALA A 23 -14.14 3.86 1.43
N SER A 24 -15.27 3.66 2.12
CA SER A 24 -16.16 2.51 1.90
C SER A 24 -16.66 2.47 0.46
N ALA A 25 -17.08 3.62 -0.09
CA ALA A 25 -17.50 3.70 -1.49
C ALA A 25 -16.36 3.39 -2.48
N GLN A 26 -15.12 3.80 -2.20
CA GLN A 26 -13.97 3.42 -3.04
C GLN A 26 -13.69 1.91 -2.97
N TRP A 27 -13.79 1.33 -1.78
CA TRP A 27 -13.58 -0.09 -1.55
C TRP A 27 -14.59 -0.95 -2.30
N ASP A 28 -15.88 -0.64 -2.16
CA ASP A 28 -16.97 -1.42 -2.74
C ASP A 28 -17.05 -1.28 -4.26
N ASN A 29 -16.78 -0.09 -4.81
CA ASN A 29 -16.99 0.19 -6.22
C ASN A 29 -15.78 -0.09 -7.12
N ASP A 30 -14.55 -0.12 -6.57
CA ASP A 30 -13.33 -0.24 -7.39
C ASP A 30 -12.27 -1.16 -6.75
N ILE A 31 -11.80 -0.83 -5.54
CA ILE A 31 -10.60 -1.49 -4.95
C ILE A 31 -10.81 -3.00 -4.80
N LEU A 32 -12.00 -3.45 -4.38
CA LEU A 32 -12.30 -4.87 -4.25
C LEU A 32 -12.12 -5.62 -5.59
N ALA A 33 -12.51 -5.01 -6.71
CA ALA A 33 -12.32 -5.62 -8.03
C ALA A 33 -10.83 -5.65 -8.41
N ARG A 34 -10.08 -4.57 -8.11
CA ARG A 34 -8.63 -4.51 -8.38
C ARG A 34 -7.85 -5.54 -7.57
N LEU A 35 -8.20 -5.74 -6.30
CA LEU A 35 -7.57 -6.75 -5.45
C LEU A 35 -7.83 -8.17 -5.95
N GLN A 36 -9.03 -8.45 -6.47
CA GLN A 36 -9.29 -9.74 -7.10
C GLN A 36 -8.38 -9.93 -8.32
N GLU A 37 -8.25 -8.93 -9.20
CA GLU A 37 -7.32 -9.03 -10.34
C GLU A 37 -5.87 -9.23 -9.90
N TYR A 38 -5.43 -8.47 -8.89
CA TYR A 38 -4.11 -8.65 -8.29
C TYR A 38 -3.89 -10.07 -7.76
N ILE A 39 -4.86 -10.65 -7.03
CA ILE A 39 -4.78 -12.02 -6.49
C ILE A 39 -4.55 -13.05 -7.60
N ARG A 40 -5.16 -12.88 -8.78
CA ARG A 40 -5.03 -13.84 -9.90
C ARG A 40 -3.61 -13.95 -10.44
N VAL A 41 -2.79 -12.92 -10.27
CA VAL A 41 -1.40 -12.92 -10.76
C VAL A 41 -0.49 -13.58 -9.73
N PRO A 42 0.23 -14.67 -10.07
CA PRO A 42 1.11 -15.37 -9.13
C PRO A 42 2.47 -14.65 -9.04
N ALA A 43 2.46 -13.39 -8.60
CA ALA A 43 3.64 -12.55 -8.39
C ALA A 43 4.43 -12.98 -7.15
N LYS A 44 4.97 -14.20 -7.19
CA LYS A 44 5.79 -14.76 -6.12
C LYS A 44 7.07 -13.94 -5.96
N SER A 45 7.44 -13.72 -4.71
CA SER A 45 8.69 -13.05 -4.35
C SER A 45 9.90 -13.82 -4.88
N PRO A 46 11.04 -13.16 -5.18
CA PRO A 46 12.20 -13.80 -5.80
C PRO A 46 12.74 -15.04 -5.04
N GLY A 47 12.60 -15.08 -3.71
CA GLY A 47 12.97 -16.22 -2.87
C GLY A 47 12.18 -17.49 -3.19
N PHE A 48 11.02 -17.36 -3.84
CA PHE A 48 10.14 -18.46 -4.26
C PHE A 48 10.03 -18.62 -5.78
N ASP A 49 10.62 -17.70 -6.55
CA ASP A 49 10.67 -17.73 -8.00
C ASP A 49 11.98 -17.11 -8.52
N ALA A 50 12.99 -17.93 -8.74
CA ALA A 50 14.28 -17.46 -9.24
C ALA A 50 14.20 -16.87 -10.67
N ALA A 51 13.16 -17.21 -11.43
CA ALA A 51 12.91 -16.70 -12.78
C ALA A 51 11.84 -15.60 -12.80
N TRP A 52 11.58 -14.94 -11.66
CA TRP A 52 10.55 -13.90 -11.50
C TRP A 52 10.60 -12.83 -12.60
N ALA A 53 11.80 -12.45 -13.04
CA ALA A 53 12.02 -11.43 -14.06
C ALA A 53 11.56 -11.89 -15.45
N GLU A 54 11.79 -13.18 -15.79
CA GLU A 54 11.34 -13.78 -17.04
C GLU A 54 9.82 -14.02 -17.03
N HIS A 55 9.28 -14.51 -15.92
CA HIS A 55 7.84 -14.73 -15.77
C HIS A 55 7.02 -13.43 -15.79
N GLY A 56 7.62 -12.30 -15.38
CA GLY A 56 7.00 -10.97 -15.50
C GLY A 56 5.78 -10.73 -14.61
N HIS A 57 5.52 -11.60 -13.62
CA HIS A 57 4.36 -11.46 -12.74
C HIS A 57 4.48 -10.27 -11.79
N ILE A 58 5.67 -10.04 -11.21
CA ILE A 58 5.97 -8.85 -10.40
C ILE A 58 5.75 -7.57 -11.23
N GLU A 59 6.24 -7.55 -12.46
CA GLU A 59 6.06 -6.44 -13.38
C GLU A 59 4.58 -6.19 -13.69
N THR A 60 3.81 -7.26 -13.86
CA THR A 60 2.37 -7.19 -14.14
C THR A 60 1.60 -6.53 -13.00
N VAL A 61 1.85 -6.94 -11.75
CA VAL A 61 1.16 -6.37 -10.59
C VAL A 61 1.56 -4.92 -10.33
N LEU A 62 2.85 -4.57 -10.51
CA LEU A 62 3.33 -3.20 -10.37
C LEU A 62 2.71 -2.26 -11.40
N ARG A 63 2.64 -2.67 -12.67
CA ARG A 63 1.98 -1.88 -13.72
C ARG A 63 0.49 -1.74 -13.46
N SER A 64 -0.19 -2.81 -13.07
CA SER A 64 -1.62 -2.77 -12.76
C SER A 64 -1.91 -1.80 -11.61
N ALA A 65 -1.08 -1.81 -10.56
CA ALA A 65 -1.19 -0.86 -9.46
C ALA A 65 -0.89 0.58 -9.94
N ALA A 66 0.20 0.79 -10.68
CA ALA A 66 0.57 2.10 -11.24
C ALA A 66 -0.54 2.71 -12.11
N ASP A 67 -1.09 1.91 -13.04
CA ASP A 67 -2.17 2.32 -13.93
C ASP A 67 -3.43 2.69 -13.14
N TRP A 68 -3.76 1.92 -12.11
CA TRP A 68 -4.87 2.24 -11.22
C TRP A 68 -4.65 3.54 -10.46
N VAL A 69 -3.48 3.74 -9.84
CA VAL A 69 -3.16 4.98 -9.11
C VAL A 69 -3.22 6.19 -10.04
N GLN A 70 -2.73 6.08 -11.28
CA GLN A 70 -2.83 7.15 -12.27
C GLN A 70 -4.28 7.43 -12.67
N ALA A 71 -5.11 6.39 -12.82
CA ALA A 71 -6.52 6.52 -13.17
C ALA A 71 -7.34 7.25 -12.08
N GLN A 72 -6.88 7.21 -10.82
CA GLN A 72 -7.49 7.97 -9.72
C GLN A 72 -7.37 9.50 -9.85
N LYS A 73 -6.47 9.99 -10.72
CA LYS A 73 -6.29 11.43 -11.02
C LYS A 73 -6.14 12.30 -9.77
N VAL A 74 -5.44 11.78 -8.76
CA VAL A 74 -5.19 12.52 -7.52
C VAL A 74 -4.36 13.77 -7.83
N ALA A 75 -4.93 14.95 -7.57
CA ALA A 75 -4.30 16.22 -7.93
C ALA A 75 -2.93 16.38 -7.24
N GLY A 76 -1.90 16.62 -8.06
CA GLY A 76 -0.51 16.81 -7.63
C GLY A 76 0.29 15.51 -7.42
N LEU A 77 -0.33 14.34 -7.58
CA LEU A 77 0.36 13.05 -7.42
C LEU A 77 1.33 12.82 -8.59
N ARG A 78 2.58 12.49 -8.27
CA ARG A 78 3.58 12.00 -9.22
C ARG A 78 3.90 10.55 -8.89
N LEU A 79 4.02 9.69 -9.89
CA LEU A 79 4.24 8.25 -9.72
C LEU A 79 5.29 7.74 -10.71
N GLU A 80 6.11 6.82 -10.24
CA GLU A 80 7.20 6.21 -10.99
C GLU A 80 7.42 4.76 -10.54
N ILE A 81 7.67 3.84 -11.48
CA ILE A 81 8.24 2.52 -11.15
C ILE A 81 9.75 2.68 -11.24
N VAL A 82 10.42 2.72 -10.09
CA VAL A 82 11.87 2.92 -9.98
C VAL A 82 12.56 1.57 -10.11
N ARG A 83 13.69 1.55 -10.84
CA ARG A 83 14.45 0.33 -11.13
C ARG A 83 15.93 0.55 -10.84
N ILE A 84 16.53 -0.44 -10.20
CA ILE A 84 17.96 -0.62 -10.09
C ILE A 84 18.29 -1.93 -10.80
N ASP A 85 19.31 -1.94 -11.65
CA ASP A 85 19.69 -3.11 -12.42
C ASP A 85 19.98 -4.33 -11.53
N GLY A 86 19.47 -5.50 -11.94
CA GLY A 86 19.58 -6.74 -11.18
C GLY A 86 18.70 -6.84 -9.92
N ARG A 87 17.75 -5.92 -9.70
CA ARG A 87 16.86 -5.90 -8.52
C ARG A 87 15.40 -5.91 -8.91
N THR A 88 14.55 -6.36 -8.00
CA THR A 88 13.10 -6.18 -8.13
C THR A 88 12.74 -4.68 -8.15
N PRO A 89 11.70 -4.24 -8.89
CA PRO A 89 11.34 -2.83 -8.98
C PRO A 89 10.59 -2.35 -7.73
N VAL A 90 10.49 -1.03 -7.54
CA VAL A 90 9.59 -0.45 -6.52
C VAL A 90 8.63 0.55 -7.17
N LEU A 91 7.40 0.62 -6.68
CA LEU A 91 6.46 1.69 -7.03
C LEU A 91 6.67 2.85 -6.05
N PHE A 92 7.03 4.01 -6.60
CA PHE A 92 7.22 5.24 -5.84
C PHE A 92 6.17 6.26 -6.24
N PHE A 93 5.49 6.86 -5.26
CA PHE A 93 4.64 8.03 -5.51
C PHE A 93 4.92 9.15 -4.53
N GLU A 94 4.63 10.39 -4.93
CA GLU A 94 4.81 11.54 -4.06
C GLU A 94 3.76 12.63 -4.30
N LEU A 95 3.49 13.38 -3.24
CA LEU A 95 2.58 14.51 -3.19
C LEU A 95 3.22 15.61 -2.37
N ASP A 96 3.24 16.82 -2.92
CA ASP A 96 3.72 18.00 -2.20
C ASP A 96 2.82 18.30 -1.00
N ALA A 97 3.41 18.93 0.01
CA ALA A 97 2.66 19.39 1.17
C ALA A 97 1.61 20.44 0.76
N THR A 98 0.41 20.32 1.31
CA THR A 98 -0.62 21.36 1.24
C THR A 98 -0.75 22.13 2.56
N ARG A 99 -0.22 21.55 3.66
CA ARG A 99 -0.08 22.23 4.94
C ARG A 99 1.03 23.27 4.87
N PRO A 100 0.74 24.56 5.15
CA PRO A 100 1.76 25.61 5.20
C PRO A 100 2.90 25.25 6.15
N ASP A 101 4.12 25.68 5.81
CA ASP A 101 5.35 25.53 6.60
C ASP A 101 5.75 24.09 6.96
N SER A 102 5.10 23.07 6.37
CA SER A 102 5.42 21.67 6.61
C SER A 102 6.67 21.25 5.84
N THR A 103 7.76 20.96 6.55
CA THR A 103 8.98 20.37 5.99
C THR A 103 9.02 18.84 6.08
N GLN A 104 8.16 18.27 6.92
CA GLN A 104 8.12 16.84 7.21
C GLN A 104 7.38 16.04 6.13
N THR A 105 7.78 14.77 6.00
CA THR A 105 7.21 13.76 5.10
C THR A 105 6.57 12.63 5.90
N VAL A 106 5.40 12.18 5.44
CA VAL A 106 4.79 10.90 5.81
C VAL A 106 5.16 9.88 4.75
N LEU A 107 5.73 8.75 5.16
CA LEU A 107 6.03 7.61 4.29
C LEU A 107 4.93 6.56 4.42
N MET A 108 4.24 6.25 3.32
CA MET A 108 3.33 5.12 3.19
C MET A 108 4.12 3.93 2.62
N TYR A 109 4.18 2.84 3.37
CA TYR A 109 4.93 1.63 2.99
C TYR A 109 3.99 0.42 2.86
N GLY A 110 4.33 -0.47 1.93
CA GLY A 110 3.73 -1.78 1.73
C GLY A 110 4.49 -2.58 0.67
N HIS A 111 3.95 -3.73 0.25
CA HIS A 111 4.57 -4.55 -0.80
C HIS A 111 3.56 -5.18 -1.77
N LEU A 112 4.05 -5.69 -2.90
CA LEU A 112 3.22 -6.34 -3.93
C LEU A 112 3.70 -7.73 -4.35
N ASP A 113 4.86 -8.18 -3.85
CA ASP A 113 5.26 -9.57 -3.97
C ASP A 113 4.45 -10.47 -3.02
N LYS A 114 4.59 -11.78 -3.18
CA LYS A 114 3.75 -12.74 -2.46
C LYS A 114 4.56 -13.93 -1.98
N GLN A 115 4.22 -14.44 -0.80
CA GLN A 115 4.46 -15.83 -0.41
C GLN A 115 3.96 -16.80 -1.51
N PRO A 116 4.55 -18.00 -1.62
CA PRO A 116 4.11 -18.99 -2.59
C PRO A 116 2.75 -19.59 -2.19
N GLU A 117 2.32 -20.53 -3.02
CA GLU A 117 1.24 -21.44 -2.68
C GLU A 117 1.56 -22.22 -1.39
N PHE A 118 0.52 -22.62 -0.68
CA PHE A 118 0.61 -23.59 0.41
C PHE A 118 -0.55 -24.58 0.32
N THR A 119 -0.46 -25.68 1.06
CA THR A 119 -1.51 -26.71 1.09
C THR A 119 -2.55 -26.41 2.17
N GLY A 120 -3.77 -26.93 2.04
CA GLY A 120 -4.81 -26.76 3.05
C GLY A 120 -5.88 -25.71 2.72
N TRP A 121 -5.93 -25.23 1.47
CA TRP A 121 -7.06 -24.46 0.99
C TRP A 121 -8.36 -25.29 1.04
N ARG A 122 -9.47 -24.63 1.37
CA ARG A 122 -10.83 -25.20 1.22
C ARG A 122 -11.04 -25.57 -0.25
N ASN A 123 -11.81 -26.63 -0.53
CA ASN A 123 -11.93 -27.20 -1.88
C ASN A 123 -12.39 -26.25 -3.00
N ASP A 124 -13.04 -25.14 -2.65
CA ASP A 124 -13.54 -24.10 -3.56
C ASP A 124 -12.73 -22.79 -3.49
N LEU A 125 -11.59 -22.80 -2.78
CA LEU A 125 -10.66 -21.68 -2.67
C LEU A 125 -9.29 -22.06 -3.25
N GLY A 126 -8.53 -21.06 -3.65
CA GLY A 126 -7.15 -21.26 -4.08
C GLY A 126 -6.32 -19.98 -3.95
N PRO A 127 -4.98 -20.09 -3.98
CA PRO A 127 -4.09 -18.94 -3.80
C PRO A 127 -4.31 -17.89 -4.89
N TRP A 128 -4.51 -18.33 -6.13
CA TRP A 128 -4.66 -17.47 -7.31
C TRP A 128 -6.12 -17.38 -7.80
N THR A 129 -7.07 -17.83 -7.00
CA THR A 129 -8.50 -17.85 -7.34
C THR A 129 -9.25 -17.04 -6.31
N PRO A 130 -9.38 -15.71 -6.52
CA PRO A 130 -10.01 -14.86 -5.53
C PRO A 130 -11.49 -15.22 -5.37
N LYS A 131 -11.94 -15.26 -4.12
CA LYS A 131 -13.35 -15.47 -3.79
C LYS A 131 -13.78 -14.48 -2.73
N TYR A 132 -14.80 -13.69 -3.01
CA TYR A 132 -15.45 -12.85 -2.01
C TYR A 132 -16.68 -13.57 -1.44
N GLU A 133 -16.70 -13.81 -0.13
CA GLU A 133 -17.76 -14.55 0.57
C GLU A 133 -17.90 -13.97 1.99
N ASP A 134 -19.14 -13.65 2.38
CA ASP A 134 -19.49 -13.18 3.73
C ASP A 134 -18.61 -12.04 4.27
N GLY A 135 -18.36 -11.04 3.42
CA GLY A 135 -17.54 -9.87 3.78
C GLY A 135 -16.03 -10.10 3.73
N LYS A 136 -15.57 -11.28 3.29
CA LYS A 136 -14.16 -11.66 3.26
C LYS A 136 -13.69 -11.94 1.84
N LEU A 137 -12.56 -11.34 1.47
CA LEU A 137 -11.86 -11.66 0.23
C LEU A 137 -10.78 -12.71 0.51
N TYR A 138 -10.96 -13.91 -0.03
CA TYR A 138 -10.00 -15.00 0.03
C TYR A 138 -9.09 -14.99 -1.20
N GLY A 139 -7.80 -15.20 -0.99
CA GLY A 139 -6.77 -15.31 -2.03
C GLY A 139 -5.41 -14.83 -1.55
N ARG A 140 -4.33 -15.40 -2.09
CA ARG A 140 -2.94 -15.04 -1.73
C ARG A 140 -2.63 -13.62 -2.21
N GLY A 141 -2.04 -12.83 -1.33
CA GLY A 141 -1.67 -11.45 -1.61
C GLY A 141 -2.74 -10.45 -1.18
N GLY A 142 -4.01 -10.85 -1.01
CA GLY A 142 -5.09 -9.89 -0.81
C GLY A 142 -4.93 -9.04 0.46
N ALA A 143 -4.63 -9.69 1.58
CA ALA A 143 -4.44 -9.05 2.88
C ALA A 143 -2.97 -8.79 3.25
N ASP A 144 -2.04 -9.38 2.51
CA ASP A 144 -0.59 -9.36 2.76
C ASP A 144 0.10 -9.41 1.39
N ASP A 145 0.44 -8.27 0.78
CA ASP A 145 0.06 -6.90 1.19
C ASP A 145 -0.52 -6.08 0.02
N GLY A 146 -1.23 -6.77 -0.88
CA GLY A 146 -1.79 -6.19 -2.09
C GLY A 146 -2.68 -4.98 -1.87
N TYR A 147 -3.22 -4.79 -0.67
CA TYR A 147 -4.14 -3.70 -0.34
C TYR A 147 -3.46 -2.39 0.04
N ALA A 148 -2.20 -2.40 0.48
CA ALA A 148 -1.54 -1.22 1.05
C ALA A 148 -1.51 -0.02 0.08
N VAL A 149 -1.17 -0.25 -1.19
CA VAL A 149 -1.14 0.83 -2.19
C VAL A 149 -2.52 1.44 -2.42
N TYR A 150 -3.56 0.62 -2.52
CA TYR A 150 -4.92 1.09 -2.76
C TYR A 150 -5.46 1.87 -1.56
N ALA A 151 -5.25 1.33 -0.34
CA ALA A 151 -5.67 1.97 0.89
C ALA A 151 -4.93 3.30 1.12
N SER A 152 -3.63 3.36 0.79
CA SER A 152 -2.83 4.58 0.88
C SER A 152 -3.38 5.69 -0.01
N ILE A 153 -3.74 5.37 -1.26
CA ILE A 153 -4.32 6.35 -2.19
C ILE A 153 -5.73 6.76 -1.78
N ALA A 154 -6.56 5.82 -1.31
CA ALA A 154 -7.91 6.13 -0.82
C ALA A 154 -7.86 7.09 0.40
N ALA A 155 -6.90 6.91 1.31
CA ALA A 155 -6.69 7.82 2.44
C ALA A 155 -6.33 9.24 1.97
N VAL A 156 -5.45 9.36 0.98
CA VAL A 156 -5.11 10.66 0.37
C VAL A 156 -6.33 11.31 -0.29
N GLN A 157 -7.13 10.54 -1.03
CA GLN A 157 -8.36 11.03 -1.66
C GLN A 157 -9.35 11.54 -0.63
N ALA A 158 -9.52 10.84 0.49
CA ALA A 158 -10.40 11.28 1.58
C ALA A 158 -9.97 12.64 2.17
N LEU A 159 -8.67 12.83 2.41
CA LEU A 159 -8.13 14.13 2.86
C LEU A 159 -8.41 15.23 1.83
N LYS A 160 -8.14 14.98 0.55
CA LYS A 160 -8.34 15.96 -0.53
C LYS A 160 -9.81 16.28 -0.78
N ALA A 161 -10.70 15.30 -0.69
CA ALA A 161 -12.14 15.48 -0.86
C ALA A 161 -12.74 16.44 0.20
N GLN A 162 -12.13 16.48 1.39
CA GLN A 162 -12.51 17.38 2.47
C GLN A 162 -11.66 18.67 2.54
N GLY A 163 -10.68 18.83 1.64
CA GLY A 163 -9.77 19.97 1.66
C GLY A 163 -8.85 20.02 2.89
N VAL A 164 -8.60 18.88 3.53
CA VAL A 164 -7.76 18.80 4.73
C VAL A 164 -6.29 18.97 4.34
N PRO A 165 -5.58 19.97 4.91
CA PRO A 165 -4.16 20.15 4.64
C PRO A 165 -3.33 18.97 5.15
N HIS A 166 -2.37 18.51 4.36
CA HIS A 166 -1.50 17.39 4.68
C HIS A 166 -0.02 17.76 4.52
N PRO A 167 0.90 17.12 5.27
CA PRO A 167 2.34 17.21 5.01
C PRO A 167 2.69 16.62 3.65
N ARG A 168 3.97 16.63 3.29
CA ARG A 168 4.44 15.87 2.11
C ARG A 168 4.13 14.39 2.33
N ILE A 169 3.63 13.71 1.32
CA ILE A 169 3.33 12.27 1.38
C ILE A 169 4.16 11.58 0.31
N VAL A 170 4.88 10.54 0.70
CA VAL A 170 5.63 9.67 -0.19
C VAL A 170 5.16 8.24 0.01
N GLY A 171 4.97 7.49 -1.07
CA GLY A 171 4.73 6.07 -1.05
C GLY A 171 5.92 5.30 -1.58
N LEU A 172 6.27 4.21 -0.91
CA LEU A 172 7.28 3.25 -1.36
C LEU A 172 6.71 1.85 -1.22
N ILE A 173 6.33 1.25 -2.35
CA ILE A 173 5.76 -0.10 -2.40
C ILE A 173 6.79 -1.02 -3.04
N GLU A 174 7.37 -1.93 -2.26
CA GLU A 174 8.42 -2.83 -2.72
C GLU A 174 7.88 -4.15 -3.29
N THR A 175 8.77 -4.98 -3.81
CA THR A 175 8.42 -6.32 -4.34
C THR A 175 9.45 -7.39 -3.95
N CYS A 176 10.06 -7.27 -2.77
CA CYS A 176 11.03 -8.20 -2.22
C CYS A 176 10.81 -8.49 -0.72
N GLU A 177 9.67 -8.04 -0.14
CA GLU A 177 9.43 -8.10 1.30
C GLU A 177 9.41 -9.54 1.80
N GLU A 178 8.69 -10.39 1.06
CA GLU A 178 8.47 -11.80 1.40
C GLU A 178 9.75 -12.65 1.22
N SER A 179 10.79 -12.04 0.66
CA SER A 179 12.16 -12.57 0.53
C SER A 179 13.17 -11.89 1.47
N GLY A 180 12.69 -11.09 2.44
CA GLY A 180 13.48 -10.41 3.45
C GLY A 180 14.00 -9.03 3.03
N SER A 181 13.35 -8.37 2.06
CA SER A 181 13.63 -6.99 1.62
C SER A 181 15.09 -6.71 1.26
N TYR A 182 15.84 -7.70 0.77
CA TYR A 182 17.27 -7.53 0.48
C TYR A 182 17.54 -6.52 -0.65
N ASP A 183 16.53 -6.19 -1.46
CA ASP A 183 16.60 -5.15 -2.50
C ASP A 183 16.20 -3.76 -2.01
N LEU A 184 15.52 -3.63 -0.86
CA LEU A 184 14.93 -2.37 -0.40
C LEU A 184 15.97 -1.32 -0.03
N LEU A 185 17.01 -1.68 0.73
CA LEU A 185 18.03 -0.74 1.22
C LEU A 185 18.69 0.08 0.08
N PRO A 186 19.12 -0.53 -1.04
CA PRO A 186 19.57 0.21 -2.22
C PRO A 186 18.59 1.27 -2.73
N TYR A 187 17.28 0.99 -2.73
CA TYR A 187 16.27 1.97 -3.12
C TYR A 187 16.13 3.07 -2.09
N VAL A 188 16.17 2.76 -0.79
CA VAL A 188 16.16 3.77 0.28
C VAL A 188 17.34 4.72 0.14
N ASP A 189 18.53 4.22 -0.15
CA ASP A 189 19.72 5.05 -0.38
C ASP A 189 19.57 5.92 -1.63
N ALA A 190 19.12 5.35 -2.75
CA ALA A 190 18.94 6.07 -4.01
C ALA A 190 17.82 7.12 -3.92
N LEU A 191 16.75 6.83 -3.19
CA LEU A 191 15.59 7.69 -3.03
C LEU A 191 15.69 8.60 -1.81
N ARG A 192 16.73 8.52 -0.97
CA ARG A 192 16.89 9.35 0.23
C ARG A 192 16.60 10.84 0.00
N PRO A 193 17.11 11.51 -1.06
CA PRO A 193 16.77 12.91 -1.32
C PRO A 193 15.28 13.14 -1.61
N ARG A 194 14.63 12.15 -2.23
CA ARG A 194 13.18 12.15 -2.54
C ARG A 194 12.34 11.66 -1.35
N LEU A 195 12.89 10.93 -0.38
CA LEU A 195 12.18 10.61 0.86
C LEU A 195 12.09 11.86 1.75
N GLY A 196 13.17 12.65 1.82
CA GLY A 196 13.21 13.88 2.59
C GLY A 196 13.22 13.62 4.10
N ASP A 197 12.70 14.57 4.88
CA ASP A 197 12.61 14.48 6.35
C ASP A 197 11.39 13.65 6.77
N VAL A 198 11.54 12.32 6.83
CA VAL A 198 10.46 11.40 7.20
C VAL A 198 10.21 11.45 8.71
N ALA A 199 9.04 11.95 9.10
CA ALA A 199 8.64 12.08 10.51
C ALA A 199 7.63 11.02 10.97
N LEU A 200 6.96 10.35 10.03
CA LEU A 200 6.00 9.29 10.28
C LEU A 200 6.10 8.24 9.17
N VAL A 201 6.10 6.96 9.55
CA VAL A 201 5.93 5.84 8.63
C VAL A 201 4.59 5.18 8.94
N VAL A 202 3.75 5.03 7.91
CA VAL A 202 2.52 4.25 7.94
C VAL A 202 2.80 2.97 7.16
N CYS A 203 2.95 1.86 7.88
CA CYS A 203 3.11 0.53 7.32
C CYS A 203 1.76 -0.19 7.42
N LEU A 204 1.18 -0.56 6.27
CA LEU A 204 -0.09 -1.28 6.21
C LEU A 204 0.15 -2.80 6.06
N ASP A 205 1.13 -3.35 6.77
CA ASP A 205 1.55 -4.74 6.60
C ASP A 205 1.79 -5.40 7.96
N SER A 206 0.78 -5.36 8.82
CA SER A 206 0.89 -5.90 10.18
C SER A 206 -0.39 -6.58 10.63
N GLY A 207 -0.28 -7.28 11.76
CA GLY A 207 -1.42 -7.96 12.37
C GLY A 207 -2.32 -7.01 13.16
N ALA A 208 -3.60 -7.36 13.21
CA ALA A 208 -4.58 -6.77 14.12
C ALA A 208 -5.14 -7.86 15.03
N GLY A 209 -5.23 -7.60 16.35
CA GLY A 209 -5.83 -8.54 17.29
C GLY A 209 -7.37 -8.53 17.27
N ASN A 210 -7.99 -7.43 16.83
CA ASN A 210 -9.43 -7.26 16.60
C ASN A 210 -9.67 -6.06 15.66
N TYR A 211 -10.94 -5.82 15.31
CA TYR A 211 -11.38 -4.73 14.43
C TYR A 211 -11.78 -3.43 15.14
N ASP A 212 -11.79 -3.42 16.48
CA ASP A 212 -12.40 -2.34 17.26
C ASP A 212 -11.42 -1.21 17.63
N GLN A 213 -10.13 -1.37 17.33
CA GLN A 213 -9.08 -0.40 17.66
C GLN A 213 -7.96 -0.35 16.63
N LEU A 214 -7.25 0.78 16.59
CA LEU A 214 -6.03 0.94 15.81
C LEU A 214 -4.85 0.27 16.54
N TRP A 215 -4.12 -0.58 15.82
CA TRP A 215 -2.93 -1.26 16.34
C TRP A 215 -1.68 -0.51 15.89
N LEU A 216 -0.82 -0.18 16.85
CA LEU A 216 0.41 0.58 16.62
C LEU A 216 1.61 -0.25 17.09
N THR A 217 2.65 -0.28 16.27
CA THR A 217 3.96 -0.84 16.61
C THR A 217 4.94 0.31 16.81
N THR A 218 5.70 0.30 17.91
CA THR A 218 6.69 1.34 18.26
C THR A 218 8.09 0.76 18.37
#